data_AF-A0A1J9Q839-F1
#
_entry.id   AF-A0A1J9Q839-F1
#
_cell.length_a   1.000
_cell.length_b   1.000
_cell.length_c   1.000
_cell.angle_alpha   90.00
_cell.angle_beta   90.00
_cell.angle_gamma   90.00
#
_symmetry.space_group_name_H-M   'P 1'
#
loop_
_entity.id
_entity.type
_entity.pdbx_description
1 polymer ?
#
loop_
_entity_poly.entity_id
_entity_poly.type
_entity_poly.pdbx_seq_one_letter_code
_entity_poly.pdbx_strand_id
1 'polypeptide(L)'
;MGQNTAILSLFLLLLLSLTVSAADKITDDTTCPPNEDIVYSPFKPWFYFYSGSNQLCWITSMCALESADEARKQQFGATALIMGLIPLTLKDVAWPERRIALVSAPLPFAAAVIVRALGLEPTVVNDLDGAHVQRYLQWMQGAMFANVGLRSSIWTTMRVAASFLLLVISYGVLAVVEIYSKRSSLGCPYPVFAVTWCIAGVFPAFVHALFAMRRTQVKGGPDSLATGSVSAVQGADEAWPVQLAWGIYYVAGTLVFTSIMAVTVVELTVWVFVQTAVTAASKMFALYLCLLLRNPDAAARQIRSDEE
;
A
#
# COMPACT_ATOMS: atom_id res chain seq x y z
N MET A 1 -15.49 12.46 29.66
CA MET A 1 -16.08 11.33 28.90
C MET A 1 -17.04 11.74 27.76
N GLY A 2 -17.09 13.02 27.34
CA GLY A 2 -18.04 13.46 26.29
C GLY A 2 -17.46 13.73 24.89
N GLN A 3 -16.13 13.61 24.70
CA GLN A 3 -15.46 14.06 23.47
C GLN A 3 -15.27 12.93 22.43
N ASN A 4 -15.13 11.67 22.88
CA ASN A 4 -14.94 10.53 21.99
C ASN A 4 -16.22 10.12 21.24
N THR A 5 -17.39 10.36 21.84
CA THR A 5 -18.69 10.09 21.21
C THR A 5 -18.99 11.09 20.09
N ALA A 6 -18.61 12.36 20.26
CA ALA A 6 -18.80 13.39 19.24
C ALA A 6 -17.97 13.11 17.97
N ILE A 7 -16.72 12.66 18.11
CA ILE A 7 -15.85 12.32 16.96
C ILE A 7 -16.36 11.07 16.26
N LEU A 8 -16.78 10.04 17.01
CA LEU A 8 -17.38 8.83 16.44
C LEU A 8 -18.66 9.16 15.68
N SER A 9 -19.54 10.00 16.24
CA SER A 9 -20.77 10.45 15.59
C SER A 9 -20.49 11.30 14.36
N LEU A 10 -19.47 12.16 14.38
CA LEU A 10 -19.08 12.96 13.21
C LEU A 10 -18.51 12.08 12.10
N PHE A 11 -17.72 11.05 12.45
CA PHE A 11 -17.18 10.08 11.49
C PHE A 11 -18.29 9.20 10.92
N LEU A 12 -19.27 8.80 11.75
CA LEU A 12 -20.46 8.07 11.31
C LEU A 12 -21.34 8.93 10.41
N LEU A 13 -21.50 10.21 10.72
CA LEU A 13 -22.22 11.19 9.89
C LEU A 13 -21.48 11.46 8.57
N LEU A 14 -20.15 11.49 8.57
CA LEU A 14 -19.35 11.59 7.35
C LEU A 14 -19.50 10.33 6.47
N LEU A 15 -19.43 9.15 7.09
CA LEU A 15 -19.67 7.85 6.45
C LEU A 15 -21.11 7.73 5.91
N LEU A 16 -22.12 8.20 6.66
CA LEU A 16 -23.51 8.25 6.21
C LEU A 16 -23.73 9.29 5.11
N SER A 17 -23.04 10.43 5.16
CA SER A 17 -23.15 11.47 4.12
C SER A 17 -22.52 11.04 2.79
N LEU A 18 -21.55 10.13 2.83
CA LEU A 18 -21.04 9.48 1.61
C LEU A 18 -22.10 8.53 1.01
N THR A 19 -22.92 7.86 1.82
CA THR A 19 -23.91 6.89 1.32
C THR A 19 -25.22 7.46 0.75
N VAL A 20 -25.40 8.79 0.73
CA VAL A 20 -26.64 9.40 0.22
C VAL A 20 -26.31 10.35 -0.92
N SER A 21 -26.21 9.79 -2.12
CA SER A 21 -26.61 10.52 -3.33
C SER A 21 -27.61 9.63 -4.05
N ALA A 22 -28.89 9.97 -3.89
CA ALA A 22 -30.00 9.34 -4.57
C ALA A 22 -29.80 9.49 -6.09
N ALA A 23 -29.79 8.36 -6.78
CA ALA A 23 -29.63 8.28 -8.22
C ALA A 23 -30.95 8.60 -8.93
N ASP A 24 -31.13 9.87 -9.32
CA ASP A 24 -32.20 10.30 -10.23
C ASP A 24 -31.75 10.16 -11.70
N LYS A 25 -31.57 8.91 -12.19
CA LYS A 25 -31.65 8.55 -13.62
C LYS A 25 -31.61 7.03 -13.78
N ILE A 26 -32.73 6.36 -13.53
CA ILE A 26 -32.83 4.89 -13.71
C ILE A 26 -33.12 4.61 -15.19
N THR A 27 -32.14 4.07 -15.91
CA THR A 27 -32.32 3.48 -17.25
C THR A 27 -32.66 2.00 -17.15
N ASP A 28 -33.45 1.48 -18.09
CA ASP A 28 -33.70 0.03 -18.22
C ASP A 28 -32.39 -0.72 -18.53
N ASP A 29 -32.24 -1.93 -17.98
CA ASP A 29 -31.05 -2.80 -18.09
C ASP A 29 -30.65 -3.16 -19.55
N THR A 30 -31.47 -2.78 -20.53
CA THR A 30 -31.31 -3.08 -21.96
C THR A 30 -30.73 -1.90 -22.77
N THR A 31 -30.67 -0.70 -22.21
CA THR A 31 -30.22 0.50 -22.93
C THR A 31 -29.03 1.17 -22.25
N CYS A 32 -28.03 1.55 -23.05
CA CYS A 32 -26.89 2.30 -22.54
C CYS A 32 -27.26 3.78 -22.34
N PRO A 33 -26.86 4.41 -21.22
CA PRO A 33 -27.00 5.83 -21.01
C PRO A 33 -26.28 6.65 -22.10
N PRO A 34 -26.65 7.93 -22.28
CA PRO A 34 -25.98 8.81 -23.24
C PRO A 34 -24.46 8.87 -23.01
N ASN A 35 -23.69 8.96 -24.10
CA ASN A 35 -22.22 8.96 -24.07
C ASN A 35 -21.65 10.06 -23.15
N GLU A 36 -22.27 11.24 -23.15
CA GLU A 36 -21.88 12.38 -22.30
C GLU A 36 -21.97 12.03 -20.81
N ASP A 37 -22.99 11.26 -20.44
CA ASP A 37 -23.28 10.88 -19.06
C ASP A 37 -22.42 9.71 -18.59
N ILE A 38 -22.03 8.78 -19.48
CA ILE A 38 -21.31 7.54 -19.10
C ILE A 38 -19.81 7.56 -19.42
N VAL A 39 -19.33 8.28 -20.43
CA VAL A 39 -17.90 8.29 -20.80
C VAL A 39 -17.13 9.41 -20.09
N TYR A 40 -17.80 10.55 -19.88
CA TYR A 40 -17.17 11.78 -19.39
C TYR A 40 -17.47 12.13 -17.92
N SER A 41 -18.17 11.25 -17.21
CA SER A 41 -18.52 11.45 -15.80
C SER A 41 -17.50 10.86 -14.82
N PRO A 42 -16.68 11.65 -14.12
CA PRO A 42 -15.81 11.12 -13.08
C PRO A 42 -16.62 10.75 -11.84
N PHE A 43 -16.19 9.71 -11.12
CA PHE A 43 -16.71 9.26 -9.82
C PHE A 43 -18.21 8.96 -9.78
N LYS A 44 -18.79 8.54 -10.92
CA LYS A 44 -20.17 8.04 -10.99
C LYS A 44 -20.16 6.51 -10.96
N PRO A 45 -20.59 5.89 -9.85
CA PRO A 45 -20.65 4.43 -9.75
C PRO A 45 -21.77 3.85 -10.62
N TRP A 46 -21.72 2.56 -10.92
CA TRP A 46 -22.75 1.92 -11.77
C TRP A 46 -24.17 2.07 -11.21
N PHE A 47 -24.31 2.08 -9.88
CA PHE A 47 -25.60 2.23 -9.22
C PHE A 47 -26.20 3.63 -9.35
N TYR A 48 -25.46 4.57 -9.94
CA TYR A 48 -25.99 5.86 -10.39
C TYR A 48 -26.84 5.72 -11.67
N PHE A 49 -26.51 4.78 -12.54
CA PHE A 49 -27.17 4.59 -13.84
C PHE A 49 -28.21 3.46 -13.81
N TYR A 50 -27.97 2.44 -13.00
CA TYR A 50 -28.81 1.25 -12.92
C TYR A 50 -29.12 0.91 -11.46
N SER A 51 -30.36 0.60 -11.15
CA SER A 51 -30.75 0.09 -9.84
C SER A 51 -30.90 -1.43 -9.90
N GLY A 52 -30.29 -2.18 -8.97
CA GLY A 52 -30.54 -3.62 -8.86
C GLY A 52 -29.30 -4.47 -8.62
N SER A 53 -29.09 -5.48 -9.45
CA SER A 53 -28.07 -6.52 -9.24
C SER A 53 -26.65 -6.02 -9.48
N ASN A 54 -25.67 -6.56 -8.75
CA ASN A 54 -24.25 -6.32 -8.97
C ASN A 54 -23.77 -6.72 -10.38
N GLN A 55 -24.53 -7.53 -11.11
CA GLN A 55 -24.25 -7.88 -12.50
C GLN A 55 -24.39 -6.68 -13.45
N LEU A 56 -25.21 -5.69 -13.11
CA LEU A 56 -25.39 -4.45 -13.89
C LEU A 56 -24.12 -3.59 -13.94
N CYS A 57 -23.18 -3.84 -13.02
CA CYS A 57 -21.84 -3.28 -13.10
C CYS A 57 -21.12 -3.67 -14.39
N TRP A 58 -21.22 -4.93 -14.83
CA TRP A 58 -20.58 -5.38 -16.06
C TRP A 58 -21.21 -4.71 -17.29
N ILE A 59 -22.54 -4.55 -17.27
CA ILE A 59 -23.27 -3.83 -18.32
C ILE A 59 -22.81 -2.38 -18.40
N THR A 60 -22.63 -1.71 -17.26
CA THR A 60 -22.11 -0.34 -17.21
C THR A 60 -20.72 -0.23 -17.83
N SER A 61 -19.81 -1.17 -17.52
CA SER A 61 -18.47 -1.19 -18.11
C SER A 61 -18.49 -1.48 -19.61
N MET A 62 -19.36 -2.38 -20.07
CA MET A 62 -19.56 -2.67 -21.50
C MET A 62 -20.08 -1.43 -22.23
N CYS A 63 -21.15 -0.82 -21.73
CA CYS A 63 -21.70 0.41 -22.29
C CYS A 63 -20.66 1.54 -22.33
N ALA A 64 -19.84 1.71 -21.29
CA ALA A 64 -18.80 2.74 -21.25
C ALA A 64 -17.71 2.53 -22.32
N LEU A 65 -17.36 1.28 -22.62
CA LEU A 65 -16.38 0.94 -23.66
C LEU A 65 -16.97 1.02 -25.06
N GLU A 66 -18.21 0.56 -25.25
CA GLU A 66 -18.89 0.55 -26.55
C GLU A 66 -19.23 1.97 -27.02
N SER A 67 -19.70 2.82 -26.11
CA SER A 67 -20.06 4.21 -26.39
C SER A 67 -18.86 5.15 -26.59
N ALA A 68 -17.66 4.72 -26.20
CA ALA A 68 -16.44 5.51 -26.35
C ALA A 68 -15.97 5.56 -27.80
N ASP A 69 -15.47 6.72 -28.23
CA ASP A 69 -14.75 6.86 -29.48
C ASP A 69 -13.39 6.15 -29.42
N GLU A 70 -12.79 5.89 -30.58
CA GLU A 70 -11.53 5.12 -30.67
C GLU A 70 -10.37 5.78 -29.91
N ALA A 71 -10.28 7.10 -29.89
CA ALA A 71 -9.25 7.79 -29.13
C ALA A 71 -9.45 7.59 -27.62
N ARG A 72 -10.71 7.60 -27.16
CA ARG A 72 -11.04 7.35 -25.76
C ARG A 72 -10.81 5.89 -25.35
N LYS A 73 -11.10 4.92 -26.22
CA LYS A 73 -10.74 3.51 -25.97
C LYS A 73 -9.23 3.34 -25.77
N GLN A 74 -8.41 4.00 -26.59
CA GLN A 74 -6.95 4.01 -26.41
C GLN A 74 -6.54 4.65 -25.07
N GLN A 75 -7.19 5.74 -24.65
CA GLN A 75 -6.94 6.35 -23.34
C GLN A 75 -7.27 5.39 -22.18
N PHE A 76 -8.37 4.64 -22.26
CA PHE A 76 -8.69 3.64 -21.23
C PHE A 76 -7.64 2.51 -21.17
N GLY A 77 -7.15 2.05 -22.33
CA GLY A 77 -6.05 1.09 -22.39
C GLY A 77 -4.76 1.63 -21.75
N ALA A 78 -4.38 2.87 -22.07
CA ALA A 78 -3.21 3.52 -21.48
C ALA A 78 -3.36 3.73 -19.96
N THR A 79 -4.56 4.09 -19.50
CA THR A 79 -4.87 4.29 -18.08
C THR A 79 -4.75 2.99 -17.29
N ALA A 80 -5.22 1.86 -17.84
CA ALA A 80 -5.06 0.55 -17.24
C ALA A 80 -3.58 0.17 -17.07
N LEU A 81 -2.72 0.48 -18.06
CA LEU A 81 -1.27 0.27 -17.96
C LEU A 81 -0.66 1.08 -16.81
N ILE A 82 -0.99 2.37 -16.70
CA ILE A 82 -0.51 3.22 -15.60
C ILE A 82 -0.98 2.67 -14.27
N MET A 83 -2.27 2.33 -14.14
CA MET A 83 -2.84 1.74 -12.93
C MET A 83 -2.08 0.48 -12.50
N GLY A 84 -1.76 -0.43 -13.42
CA GLY A 84 -0.97 -1.63 -13.14
C GLY A 84 0.46 -1.35 -12.66
N LEU A 85 1.08 -0.26 -13.13
CA LEU A 85 2.43 0.15 -12.73
C LEU A 85 2.49 0.88 -11.39
N ILE A 86 1.38 1.48 -10.93
CA ILE A 86 1.35 2.25 -9.68
C ILE A 86 1.78 1.38 -8.46
N PRO A 87 1.19 0.20 -8.21
CA PRO A 87 1.60 -0.64 -7.08
C PRO A 87 3.07 -1.04 -7.15
N LEU A 88 3.53 -1.42 -8.35
CA LEU A 88 4.91 -1.83 -8.58
C LEU A 88 5.89 -0.68 -8.35
N THR A 89 5.59 0.53 -8.76
CA THR A 89 6.51 1.66 -8.60
C THR A 89 6.51 2.21 -7.17
N LEU A 90 5.33 2.36 -6.56
CA LEU A 90 5.22 3.01 -5.25
C LEU A 90 5.61 2.07 -4.09
N LYS A 91 5.11 0.83 -4.08
CA LYS A 91 5.55 -0.18 -3.08
C LYS A 91 7.03 -0.49 -3.27
N ASP A 92 7.39 -0.62 -4.54
CA ASP A 92 8.66 -0.88 -5.19
C ASP A 92 9.89 -0.04 -4.78
N VAL A 93 9.79 1.22 -5.20
CA VAL A 93 10.94 2.06 -5.57
C VAL A 93 10.92 3.37 -4.77
N ALA A 94 9.75 3.82 -4.32
CA ALA A 94 9.56 5.16 -3.77
C ALA A 94 10.04 5.38 -2.32
N TRP A 95 10.87 4.51 -1.73
CA TRP A 95 11.45 4.75 -0.39
C TRP A 95 12.95 5.05 -0.48
N PRO A 96 13.47 6.05 0.25
CA PRO A 96 14.76 6.68 -0.04
C PRO A 96 16.01 5.80 0.05
N GLU A 97 15.94 4.57 0.56
CA GLU A 97 17.02 3.57 0.41
C GLU A 97 16.48 2.14 0.34
N ARG A 98 16.06 1.70 -0.86
CA ARG A 98 15.77 0.28 -1.18
C ARG A 98 14.91 -0.45 -0.12
N ARG A 99 14.00 0.28 0.53
CA ARG A 99 13.06 -0.21 1.57
C ARG A 99 13.68 -0.72 2.87
N ILE A 100 14.95 -0.43 3.15
CA ILE A 100 15.56 -0.89 4.40
C ILE A 100 15.04 -0.07 5.59
N ALA A 101 14.72 -0.77 6.69
CA ALA A 101 14.58 -0.19 8.00
C ALA A 101 15.68 -0.76 8.90
N LEU A 102 16.65 0.08 9.31
CA LEU A 102 17.70 -0.35 10.22
C LEU A 102 17.12 -0.62 11.61
N VAL A 103 17.45 -1.78 12.16
CA VAL A 103 17.08 -2.19 13.52
C VAL A 103 18.29 -2.69 14.30
N SER A 104 18.34 -2.41 15.60
CA SER A 104 19.47 -2.84 16.44
C SER A 104 19.53 -4.35 16.67
N ALA A 105 18.40 -5.03 16.63
CA ALA A 105 18.29 -6.48 16.83
C ALA A 105 17.10 -7.02 16.02
N PRO A 106 17.02 -8.34 15.76
CA PRO A 106 15.88 -8.90 15.05
C PRO A 106 14.56 -8.57 15.74
N LEU A 107 13.57 -8.19 14.92
CA LEU A 107 12.21 -7.89 15.37
C LEU A 107 11.48 -9.18 15.79
N PRO A 108 10.52 -9.10 16.73
CA PRO A 108 9.62 -10.21 16.99
C PRO A 108 8.85 -10.57 15.73
N PHE A 109 8.56 -11.87 15.55
CA PHE A 109 8.01 -12.43 14.32
C PHE A 109 6.79 -11.65 13.77
N ALA A 110 5.81 -11.34 14.63
CA ALA A 110 4.61 -10.60 14.21
C ALA A 110 4.93 -9.19 13.67
N ALA A 111 5.83 -8.46 14.32
CA ALA A 111 6.26 -7.15 13.83
C ALA A 111 7.04 -7.27 12.52
N ALA A 112 7.91 -8.29 12.41
CA ALA A 112 8.64 -8.60 11.19
C ALA A 112 7.71 -8.91 10.00
N VAL A 113 6.56 -9.57 10.23
CA VAL A 113 5.53 -9.79 9.20
C VAL A 113 4.84 -8.48 8.81
N ILE A 114 4.41 -7.69 9.79
CA ILE A 114 3.71 -6.41 9.54
C ILE A 114 4.59 -5.45 8.76
N VAL A 115 5.84 -5.24 9.19
CA VAL A 115 6.80 -4.34 8.52
C VAL A 115 7.03 -4.76 7.07
N ARG A 116 7.20 -6.06 6.81
CA ARG A 116 7.35 -6.61 5.45
C ARG A 116 6.09 -6.47 4.61
N ALA A 117 4.91 -6.69 5.19
CA ALA A 117 3.64 -6.52 4.48
C ALA A 117 3.45 -5.07 3.99
N LEU A 118 3.85 -4.11 4.83
CA LEU A 118 3.83 -2.67 4.56
C LEU A 118 4.94 -2.21 3.59
N GLY A 119 5.82 -3.12 3.18
CA GLY A 119 6.81 -2.88 2.14
C GLY A 119 8.15 -2.33 2.62
N LEU A 120 8.52 -2.55 3.90
CA LEU A 120 9.88 -2.33 4.41
C LEU A 120 10.54 -3.67 4.76
N GLU A 121 11.87 -3.73 4.63
CA GLU A 121 12.68 -4.87 5.05
C GLU A 121 13.45 -4.48 6.32
N PRO A 122 13.17 -5.11 7.48
CA PRO A 122 13.92 -4.84 8.70
C PRO A 122 15.27 -5.54 8.65
N THR A 123 16.35 -4.77 8.63
CA THR A 123 17.73 -5.29 8.53
C THR A 123 18.53 -4.91 9.76
N VAL A 124 19.27 -5.87 10.31
CA VAL A 124 20.12 -5.66 11.48
C VAL A 124 21.36 -4.88 11.06
N VAL A 125 21.79 -3.91 11.88
CA VAL A 125 22.93 -3.03 11.57
C VAL A 125 24.19 -3.82 11.21
N ASN A 126 24.45 -4.93 11.89
CA ASN A 126 25.65 -5.75 11.69
C ASN A 126 25.67 -6.55 10.37
N ASP A 127 24.52 -6.69 9.70
CA ASP A 127 24.41 -7.41 8.42
C ASP A 127 24.68 -6.49 7.21
N LEU A 128 24.87 -5.18 7.43
CA LEU A 128 25.05 -4.17 6.38
C LEU A 128 26.43 -3.52 6.43
N ASP A 129 26.92 -3.13 5.26
CA ASP A 129 28.17 -2.38 5.11
C ASP A 129 28.07 -0.99 5.78
N GLY A 130 29.15 -0.54 6.42
CA GLY A 130 29.21 0.69 7.22
C GLY A 130 28.82 1.94 6.44
N ALA A 131 29.16 1.98 5.13
CA ALA A 131 28.76 3.08 4.24
C ALA A 131 27.24 3.18 4.05
N HIS A 132 26.51 2.05 4.04
CA HIS A 132 25.05 2.03 3.94
C HIS A 132 24.41 2.46 5.26
N VAL A 133 24.96 2.01 6.39
CA VAL A 133 24.51 2.41 7.73
C VAL A 133 24.64 3.93 7.90
N GLN A 134 25.79 4.50 7.52
CA GLN A 134 26.04 5.94 7.66
C GLN A 134 25.10 6.78 6.80
N ARG A 135 24.83 6.36 5.56
CA ARG A 135 23.92 7.08 4.65
C ARG A 135 22.48 7.08 5.19
N TYR A 136 22.02 5.93 5.71
CA TYR A 136 20.73 5.83 6.38
C TYR A 136 20.64 6.73 7.62
N LEU A 137 21.67 6.75 8.46
CA LEU A 137 21.70 7.61 9.65
C LEU A 137 21.64 9.10 9.26
N GLN A 138 22.36 9.49 8.21
CA GLN A 138 22.31 10.85 7.67
C GLN A 138 20.91 11.19 7.15
N TRP A 139 20.24 10.26 6.46
CA TRP A 139 18.85 10.43 6.03
C TRP A 139 17.88 10.58 7.22
N MET A 140 18.06 9.78 8.28
CA MET A 140 17.27 9.84 9.52
C MET A 140 17.44 11.16 10.29
N GLN A 141 18.52 11.90 10.08
CA GLN A 141 18.74 13.23 10.68
C GLN A 141 17.88 14.33 10.04
N GLY A 142 17.17 14.06 8.95
CA GLY A 142 16.26 15.02 8.31
C GLY A 142 15.09 15.44 9.22
N ALA A 143 14.53 16.63 9.00
CA ALA A 143 13.55 17.27 9.90
C ALA A 143 12.29 16.42 10.24
N MET A 144 11.87 15.50 9.37
CA MET A 144 10.73 14.58 9.62
C MET A 144 11.07 13.40 10.54
N PHE A 145 12.34 13.01 10.63
CA PHE A 145 12.81 11.81 11.33
C PHE A 145 13.84 12.12 12.43
N ALA A 146 14.27 13.37 12.51
CA ALA A 146 15.15 13.86 13.54
C ALA A 146 14.54 13.61 14.93
N ASN A 147 15.39 13.14 15.85
CA ASN A 147 15.06 12.85 17.25
C ASN A 147 13.99 11.76 17.48
N VAL A 148 13.65 10.93 16.48
CA VAL A 148 12.74 9.79 16.69
C VAL A 148 13.30 8.79 17.70
N GLY A 149 14.62 8.66 17.80
CA GLY A 149 15.27 7.77 18.77
C GLY A 149 15.75 8.41 20.08
N LEU A 150 15.78 9.74 20.17
CA LEU A 150 16.32 10.50 21.31
C LEU A 150 15.26 11.08 22.25
N ARG A 151 13.99 11.13 21.82
CA ARG A 151 12.89 11.74 22.60
C ARG A 151 12.06 10.64 23.27
N SER A 152 11.69 10.89 24.54
CA SER A 152 10.87 10.01 25.43
C SER A 152 9.95 9.01 24.70
N SER A 153 9.90 7.77 25.21
CA SER A 153 9.05 6.65 24.73
C SER A 153 7.59 7.02 24.45
N ILE A 154 7.06 8.06 25.11
CA ILE A 154 5.71 8.58 24.89
C ILE A 154 5.58 9.19 23.47
N TRP A 155 6.56 9.95 23.00
CA TRP A 155 6.53 10.60 21.70
C TRP A 155 6.64 9.62 20.53
N THR A 156 7.45 8.56 20.68
CA THR A 156 7.55 7.49 19.69
C THR A 156 6.24 6.71 19.60
N THR A 157 5.62 6.41 20.76
CA THR A 157 4.30 5.77 20.83
C THR A 157 3.23 6.62 20.15
N MET A 158 3.20 7.93 20.41
CA MET A 158 2.28 8.87 19.74
C MET A 158 2.47 8.90 18.22
N ARG A 159 3.72 8.84 17.73
CA ARG A 159 4.02 8.79 16.29
C ARG A 159 3.56 7.48 15.65
N VAL A 160 3.76 6.35 16.33
CA VAL A 160 3.22 5.05 15.89
C VAL A 160 1.70 5.11 15.80
N ALA A 161 1.02 5.60 16.84
CA ALA A 161 -0.43 5.75 16.84
C ALA A 161 -0.94 6.69 15.72
N ALA A 162 -0.28 7.83 15.52
CA ALA A 162 -0.65 8.79 14.47
C ALA A 162 -0.43 8.20 13.05
N SER A 163 0.68 7.51 12.82
CA SER A 163 0.96 6.85 11.53
C SER A 163 0.01 5.68 11.25
N PHE A 164 -0.39 4.93 12.29
CA PHE A 164 -1.43 3.91 12.18
C PHE A 164 -2.79 4.52 11.80
N LEU A 165 -3.20 5.61 12.47
CA LEU A 165 -4.43 6.32 12.13
C LEU A 165 -4.40 6.85 10.69
N LEU A 166 -3.27 7.42 10.26
CA LEU A 166 -3.08 7.87 8.88
C LEU A 166 -3.20 6.73 7.86
N LEU A 167 -2.66 5.56 8.18
CA LEU A 167 -2.79 4.35 7.36
C LEU A 167 -4.24 3.91 7.23
N VAL A 168 -4.99 3.86 8.34
CA VAL A 168 -6.42 3.52 8.35
C VAL A 168 -7.23 4.52 7.51
N ILE A 169 -6.98 5.82 7.67
CA ILE A 169 -7.63 6.86 6.86
C ILE A 169 -7.30 6.66 5.38
N SER A 170 -6.04 6.38 5.05
CA SER A 170 -5.60 6.19 3.66
C SER A 170 -6.24 4.95 3.02
N TYR A 171 -6.38 3.84 3.75
CA TYR A 171 -7.15 2.69 3.27
C TYR A 171 -8.65 2.97 3.17
N GLY A 172 -9.21 3.77 4.07
CA GLY A 172 -10.61 4.23 3.97
C GLY A 172 -10.84 5.07 2.72
N VAL A 173 -9.95 6.02 2.43
CA VAL A 173 -10.01 6.85 1.21
C VAL A 173 -9.83 5.98 -0.04
N LEU A 174 -8.93 4.99 -0.01
CA LEU A 174 -8.77 4.02 -1.09
C LEU A 174 -10.06 3.23 -1.35
N ALA A 175 -10.74 2.77 -0.29
CA ALA A 175 -12.02 2.08 -0.40
C ALA A 175 -13.09 2.99 -1.03
N VAL A 176 -13.17 4.25 -0.62
CA VAL A 176 -14.10 5.23 -1.20
C VAL A 176 -13.79 5.43 -2.68
N VAL A 177 -12.53 5.69 -3.05
CA VAL A 177 -12.15 5.86 -4.45
C VAL A 177 -12.49 4.62 -5.27
N GLU A 178 -12.30 3.42 -4.74
CA GLU A 178 -12.65 2.18 -5.43
C GLU A 178 -14.17 2.00 -5.62
N ILE A 179 -14.98 2.38 -4.63
CA ILE A 179 -16.45 2.29 -4.71
C ILE A 179 -17.03 3.26 -5.75
N TYR A 180 -16.50 4.49 -5.80
CA TYR A 180 -17.02 5.57 -6.65
C TYR A 180 -16.35 5.67 -8.02
N SER A 181 -15.12 5.18 -8.19
CA SER A 181 -14.46 5.11 -9.49
C SER A 181 -15.16 4.09 -10.39
N LYS A 182 -15.30 4.42 -11.68
CA LYS A 182 -15.83 3.48 -12.68
C LYS A 182 -15.06 2.17 -12.61
N ARG A 183 -15.83 1.08 -12.43
CA ARG A 183 -15.35 -0.08 -11.69
C ARG A 183 -14.38 -0.94 -12.49
N SER A 184 -13.53 -1.60 -11.72
CA SER A 184 -12.82 -2.78 -12.17
C SER A 184 -13.79 -3.89 -12.60
N SER A 185 -13.51 -4.57 -13.72
CA SER A 185 -14.27 -5.76 -14.12
C SER A 185 -14.27 -6.85 -13.03
N LEU A 186 -13.21 -6.91 -12.23
CA LEU A 186 -13.08 -7.77 -11.05
C LEU A 186 -13.74 -7.18 -9.79
N GLY A 187 -13.86 -5.85 -9.70
CA GLY A 187 -14.50 -5.11 -8.60
C GLY A 187 -16.03 -5.04 -8.68
N CYS A 188 -16.62 -5.51 -9.78
CA CYS A 188 -18.07 -5.61 -9.91
C CYS A 188 -18.75 -6.49 -8.83
N PRO A 189 -18.28 -7.72 -8.55
CA PRO A 189 -18.78 -8.50 -7.42
C PRO A 189 -18.34 -7.96 -6.05
N TYR A 190 -17.19 -7.27 -5.97
CA TYR A 190 -16.58 -6.87 -4.70
C TYR A 190 -15.83 -5.53 -4.81
N PRO A 191 -16.41 -4.40 -4.34
CA PRO A 191 -15.92 -3.05 -4.63
C PRO A 191 -14.81 -2.53 -3.70
N VAL A 192 -14.07 -3.42 -3.04
CA VAL A 192 -12.93 -3.08 -2.15
C VAL A 192 -11.76 -4.06 -2.35
N PHE A 193 -11.59 -4.51 -3.59
CA PHE A 193 -10.61 -5.50 -4.01
C PHE A 193 -9.18 -4.97 -3.94
N ALA A 194 -8.94 -3.70 -4.29
CA ALA A 194 -7.61 -3.08 -4.18
C ALA A 194 -7.17 -2.96 -2.71
N VAL A 195 -8.08 -2.56 -1.81
CA VAL A 195 -7.81 -2.54 -0.36
C VAL A 195 -7.51 -3.95 0.16
N THR A 196 -8.32 -4.93 -0.27
CA THR A 196 -8.11 -6.33 0.11
C THR A 196 -6.77 -6.86 -0.41
N TRP A 197 -6.33 -6.42 -1.58
CA TRP A 197 -5.02 -6.76 -2.12
C TRP A 197 -3.87 -6.18 -1.29
N CYS A 198 -4.01 -4.96 -0.77
CA CYS A 198 -3.04 -4.42 0.18
C CYS A 198 -2.90 -5.32 1.43
N ILE A 199 -4.03 -5.83 1.94
CA ILE A 199 -4.05 -6.75 3.10
C ILE A 199 -3.49 -8.12 2.74
N ALA A 200 -3.77 -8.63 1.53
CA ALA A 200 -3.26 -9.92 1.06
C ALA A 200 -1.72 -9.98 1.04
N GLY A 201 -1.04 -8.82 1.01
CA GLY A 201 0.42 -8.71 1.14
C GLY A 201 0.98 -9.25 2.46
N VAL A 202 0.14 -9.49 3.47
CA VAL A 202 0.52 -10.18 4.72
C VAL A 202 0.95 -11.62 4.45
N PHE A 203 0.36 -12.31 3.47
CA PHE A 203 0.70 -13.69 3.15
C PHE A 203 2.16 -13.87 2.68
N PRO A 204 2.64 -13.19 1.61
CA PRO A 204 4.03 -13.31 1.21
C PRO A 204 4.99 -12.77 2.28
N ALA A 205 4.59 -11.78 3.06
CA ALA A 205 5.37 -11.28 4.20
C ALA A 205 5.50 -12.33 5.32
N PHE A 206 4.45 -13.11 5.59
CA PHE A 206 4.48 -14.22 6.54
C PHE A 206 5.44 -15.32 6.08
N VAL A 207 5.33 -15.75 4.82
CA VAL A 207 6.25 -16.74 4.23
C VAL A 207 7.69 -16.25 4.32
N HIS A 208 7.94 -14.98 3.96
CA HIS A 208 9.26 -14.38 4.07
C HIS A 208 9.78 -14.39 5.51
N ALA A 209 9.01 -13.91 6.48
CA ALA A 209 9.41 -13.88 7.88
C ALA A 209 9.70 -15.29 8.44
N LEU A 210 8.92 -16.30 8.02
CA LEU A 210 9.12 -17.69 8.44
C LEU A 210 10.46 -18.24 7.96
N PHE A 211 10.82 -17.99 6.71
CA PHE A 211 12.10 -18.43 6.14
C PHE A 211 13.29 -17.64 6.73
N ALA A 212 13.11 -16.35 7.03
CA ALA A 212 14.11 -15.56 7.74
C ALA A 212 14.35 -16.07 9.18
N MET A 213 13.28 -16.43 9.91
CA MET A 213 13.37 -17.02 11.24
C MET A 213 14.06 -18.39 11.22
N ARG A 214 13.73 -19.24 10.23
CA ARG A 214 14.40 -20.54 10.08
C ARG A 214 15.90 -20.40 9.82
N ARG A 215 16.31 -19.42 9.01
CA ARG A 215 17.73 -19.15 8.75
C ARG A 215 18.48 -18.70 10.00
N THR A 216 17.89 -17.82 10.81
CA THR A 216 18.52 -17.36 12.06
C THR A 216 18.69 -18.48 13.08
N GLN A 217 17.79 -19.46 13.11
CA GLN A 217 17.95 -20.67 13.94
C GLN A 217 19.05 -21.62 13.43
N VAL A 218 19.29 -21.66 12.11
CA VAL A 218 20.31 -22.52 11.48
C VAL A 218 21.70 -21.87 11.48
N LYS A 219 21.80 -20.53 11.53
CA LYS A 219 23.05 -19.73 11.58
C LYS A 219 23.95 -19.96 12.81
N GLY A 220 23.68 -20.96 13.65
CA GLY A 220 24.62 -21.47 14.64
C GLY A 220 25.73 -22.37 14.08
N GLY A 221 25.87 -22.49 12.76
CA GLY A 221 26.93 -23.24 12.06
C GLY A 221 27.85 -22.34 11.20
N PRO A 222 29.05 -22.83 10.81
CA PRO A 222 30.20 -21.99 10.43
C PRO A 222 30.13 -21.31 9.06
N ASP A 223 29.18 -21.66 8.19
CA ASP A 223 29.18 -21.24 6.79
C ASP A 223 28.11 -20.18 6.53
N SER A 224 28.41 -18.92 6.88
CA SER A 224 27.57 -17.78 6.54
C SER A 224 27.81 -17.36 5.08
N LEU A 225 27.10 -18.00 4.15
CA LEU A 225 26.94 -17.46 2.80
C LEU A 225 26.18 -16.13 2.91
N ALA A 226 26.90 -15.04 2.69
CA ALA A 226 26.42 -13.67 2.73
C ALA A 226 25.43 -13.41 1.60
N THR A 227 24.12 -13.54 1.87
CA THR A 227 23.05 -12.99 1.03
C THR A 227 22.50 -11.71 1.64
N GLY A 228 23.41 -10.77 1.91
CA GLY A 228 23.12 -9.41 2.37
C GLY A 228 23.14 -8.39 1.23
N SER A 229 22.93 -8.79 -0.03
CA SER A 229 22.73 -7.80 -1.09
C SER A 229 21.37 -7.17 -0.95
N VAL A 230 21.37 -5.86 -0.73
CA VAL A 230 20.16 -5.05 -0.69
C VAL A 230 19.51 -5.06 -2.07
N SER A 231 18.52 -5.91 -2.27
CA SER A 231 17.79 -5.96 -3.54
C SER A 231 16.72 -4.89 -3.64
N ALA A 232 16.52 -4.37 -4.85
CA ALA A 232 15.44 -3.44 -5.16
C ALA A 232 14.05 -4.12 -5.15
N VAL A 233 13.99 -5.46 -5.22
CA VAL A 233 12.75 -6.25 -5.24
C VAL A 233 12.65 -7.09 -3.96
N GLN A 234 11.47 -7.07 -3.34
CA GLN A 234 11.23 -7.80 -2.11
C GLN A 234 11.36 -9.32 -2.35
N GLY A 235 12.34 -9.95 -1.68
CA GLY A 235 12.60 -11.37 -1.79
C GLY A 235 13.49 -11.80 -2.97
N ALA A 236 14.12 -10.89 -3.72
CA ALA A 236 14.90 -11.28 -4.91
C ALA A 236 16.09 -12.20 -4.60
N ASP A 237 16.74 -12.05 -3.45
CA ASP A 237 17.90 -12.85 -3.02
C ASP A 237 17.51 -13.90 -1.95
N GLU A 238 16.21 -14.19 -1.85
CA GLU A 238 15.64 -15.13 -0.90
C GLU A 238 15.41 -16.52 -1.50
N ALA A 239 15.08 -17.49 -0.65
CA ALA A 239 14.73 -18.84 -1.09
C ALA A 239 13.56 -18.82 -2.10
N TRP A 240 13.57 -19.75 -3.06
CA TRP A 240 12.58 -19.83 -4.14
C TRP A 240 11.10 -19.73 -3.68
N PRO A 241 10.66 -20.25 -2.50
CA PRO A 241 9.27 -20.09 -2.05
C PRO A 241 8.90 -18.65 -1.73
N VAL A 242 9.86 -17.86 -1.22
CA VAL A 242 9.68 -16.44 -0.92
C VAL A 242 9.59 -15.65 -2.21
N GLN A 243 10.50 -15.90 -3.16
CA GLN A 243 10.45 -15.31 -4.51
C GLN A 243 9.12 -15.62 -5.20
N LEU A 244 8.65 -16.86 -5.14
CA LEU A 244 7.39 -17.28 -5.75
C LEU A 244 6.18 -16.60 -5.09
N ALA A 245 6.14 -16.52 -3.75
CA ALA A 245 5.06 -15.86 -3.03
C ALA A 245 4.95 -14.36 -3.38
N TRP A 246 6.08 -13.66 -3.41
CA TRP A 246 6.12 -12.25 -3.84
C TRP A 246 5.81 -12.11 -5.34
N GLY A 247 6.32 -13.00 -6.19
CA GLY A 247 6.05 -13.01 -7.62
C GLY A 247 4.56 -13.13 -7.93
N ILE A 248 3.86 -14.08 -7.30
CA ILE A 248 2.40 -14.23 -7.44
C ILE A 248 1.70 -12.96 -6.94
N TYR A 249 2.14 -12.40 -5.82
CA TYR A 249 1.57 -11.18 -5.26
C TYR A 249 1.74 -9.96 -6.20
N TYR A 250 2.87 -9.84 -6.91
CA TYR A 250 3.07 -8.74 -7.84
C TYR A 250 2.30 -8.94 -9.15
N VAL A 251 2.27 -10.15 -9.69
CA VAL A 251 1.53 -10.47 -10.92
C VAL A 251 0.03 -10.28 -10.71
N ALA A 252 -0.54 -10.90 -9.67
CA ALA A 252 -1.96 -10.76 -9.40
C ALA A 252 -2.33 -9.32 -9.01
N GLY A 253 -1.47 -8.60 -8.29
CA GLY A 253 -1.66 -7.17 -8.00
C GLY A 253 -1.69 -6.31 -9.25
N THR A 254 -0.81 -6.59 -10.21
CA THR A 254 -0.84 -5.90 -11.51
C THR A 254 -2.18 -6.13 -12.20
N LEU A 255 -2.68 -7.37 -12.24
CA LEU A 255 -3.99 -7.70 -12.82
C LEU A 255 -5.16 -7.04 -12.08
N VAL A 256 -5.10 -6.97 -10.75
CA VAL A 256 -6.10 -6.26 -9.92
C VAL A 256 -6.18 -4.80 -10.37
N PHE A 257 -5.04 -4.12 -10.48
CA PHE A 257 -5.03 -2.70 -10.77
C PHE A 257 -5.29 -2.38 -12.25
N THR A 258 -4.80 -3.20 -13.19
CA THR A 258 -5.13 -3.05 -14.61
C THR A 258 -6.60 -3.32 -14.91
N SER A 259 -7.27 -4.15 -14.09
CA SER A 259 -8.69 -4.42 -14.25
C SER A 259 -9.58 -3.21 -13.97
N ILE A 260 -9.07 -2.18 -13.27
CA ILE A 260 -9.73 -0.88 -13.06
C ILE A 260 -9.74 -0.13 -14.39
N MET A 261 -10.78 -0.40 -15.18
CA MET A 261 -10.96 0.10 -16.54
C MET A 261 -11.90 1.30 -16.59
N ALA A 262 -11.91 2.01 -17.72
CA ALA A 262 -12.79 3.15 -17.98
C ALA A 262 -12.64 4.34 -17.01
N VAL A 263 -11.46 4.48 -16.41
CA VAL A 263 -11.11 5.59 -15.51
C VAL A 263 -10.77 6.83 -16.33
N THR A 264 -11.37 7.96 -15.96
CA THR A 264 -11.05 9.27 -16.52
C THR A 264 -9.68 9.77 -16.05
N VAL A 265 -9.07 10.73 -16.75
CA VAL A 265 -7.76 11.30 -16.37
C VAL A 265 -7.79 11.92 -14.96
N VAL A 266 -8.92 12.54 -14.59
CA VAL A 266 -9.11 13.12 -13.26
C VAL A 266 -9.16 12.03 -12.19
N GLU A 267 -9.91 10.95 -12.42
CA GLU A 267 -9.94 9.81 -11.50
C GLU A 267 -8.56 9.14 -11.39
N LEU A 268 -7.84 8.94 -12.50
CA LEU A 268 -6.48 8.40 -12.50
C LEU A 268 -5.56 9.23 -11.60
N THR A 269 -5.65 10.56 -11.70
CA THR A 269 -4.86 11.47 -10.88
C THR A 269 -5.14 11.26 -9.40
N VAL A 270 -6.42 11.15 -9.00
CA VAL A 270 -6.81 10.85 -7.62
C VAL A 270 -6.31 9.48 -7.18
N TRP A 271 -6.42 8.45 -8.02
CA TRP A 271 -5.87 7.12 -7.75
C TRP A 271 -4.36 7.16 -7.45
N VAL A 272 -3.58 7.89 -8.27
CA VAL A 272 -2.13 8.06 -8.06
C VAL A 272 -1.85 8.75 -6.71
N PHE A 273 -2.56 9.82 -6.38
CA PHE A 273 -2.37 10.53 -5.11
C PHE A 273 -2.73 9.66 -3.90
N VAL A 274 -3.86 8.96 -3.96
CA VAL A 274 -4.30 8.08 -2.88
C VAL A 274 -3.34 6.91 -2.70
N GLN A 275 -2.84 6.31 -3.78
CA GLN A 275 -1.84 5.24 -3.67
C GLN A 275 -0.50 5.72 -3.14
N THR A 276 -0.11 6.95 -3.48
CA THR A 276 1.07 7.60 -2.89
C THR A 276 0.88 7.79 -1.38
N ALA A 277 -0.30 8.26 -0.95
CA ALA A 277 -0.63 8.43 0.45
C ALA A 277 -0.64 7.08 1.21
N VAL A 278 -1.29 6.04 0.65
CA VAL A 278 -1.30 4.67 1.21
C VAL A 278 0.11 4.13 1.37
N THR A 279 0.95 4.29 0.34
CA THR A 279 2.34 3.83 0.36
C THR A 279 3.15 4.58 1.41
N ALA A 280 3.06 5.91 1.45
CA ALA A 280 3.75 6.73 2.41
C ALA A 280 3.33 6.38 3.84
N ALA A 281 2.01 6.30 4.11
CA ALA A 281 1.48 5.94 5.42
C ALA A 281 1.93 4.53 5.85
N SER A 282 1.93 3.56 4.93
CA SER A 282 2.38 2.18 5.20
C SER A 282 3.85 2.15 5.62
N LYS A 283 4.72 2.82 4.86
CA LYS A 283 6.16 2.85 5.13
C LYS A 283 6.50 3.66 6.39
N MET A 284 5.80 4.78 6.62
CA MET A 284 5.94 5.57 7.85
C MET A 284 5.56 4.76 9.09
N PHE A 285 4.43 4.05 9.05
CA PHE A 285 4.01 3.20 10.17
C PHE A 285 4.98 2.05 10.41
N ALA A 286 5.44 1.38 9.35
CA ALA A 286 6.44 0.32 9.44
C ALA A 286 7.76 0.83 10.04
N LEU A 287 8.25 1.99 9.60
CA LEU A 287 9.47 2.60 10.13
C LEU A 287 9.33 2.93 11.63
N TYR A 288 8.25 3.61 12.02
CA TYR A 288 8.06 3.96 13.44
C TYR A 288 7.85 2.73 14.32
N LEU A 289 7.23 1.66 13.80
CA LEU A 289 7.13 0.39 14.49
C LEU A 289 8.52 -0.24 14.72
N CYS A 290 9.40 -0.22 13.71
CA CYS A 290 10.79 -0.64 13.84
C CYS A 290 11.53 0.16 14.92
N LEU A 291 11.42 1.50 14.87
CA LEU A 291 12.12 2.38 15.82
C LEU A 291 11.58 2.28 17.25
N LEU A 292 10.26 2.04 17.41
CA LEU A 292 9.65 1.83 18.72
C LEU A 292 10.16 0.54 19.37
N LEU A 293 10.31 -0.54 18.59
CA LEU A 293 10.69 -1.85 19.10
C LEU A 293 12.21 -2.02 19.23
N ARG A 294 12.99 -1.52 18.26
CA ARG A 294 14.43 -1.79 18.09
C ARG A 294 15.16 -0.58 17.49
N ASN A 295 15.33 0.47 18.28
CA ASN A 295 16.06 1.67 17.85
C ASN A 295 17.54 1.34 17.51
N PRO A 296 18.05 1.68 16.30
CA PRO A 296 19.44 1.43 15.88
C PRO A 296 20.48 2.41 16.49
N ASP A 297 20.08 3.55 17.07
CA ASP A 297 21.00 4.65 17.47
C ASP A 297 22.08 4.25 18.49
N ALA A 298 21.81 3.27 19.35
CA ALA A 298 22.78 2.79 20.33
C ALA A 298 23.81 1.84 19.69
N ALA A 299 23.35 0.93 18.83
CA ALA A 299 24.20 -0.02 18.13
C ALA A 299 25.10 0.68 17.10
N ALA A 300 24.56 1.65 16.36
CA ALA A 300 25.33 2.37 15.35
C ALA A 300 26.39 3.31 15.95
N ARG A 301 26.19 3.79 17.19
CA ARG A 301 27.23 4.54 17.93
C ARG A 301 28.39 3.65 18.37
N GLN A 302 28.11 2.39 18.70
CA GLN A 302 29.12 1.44 19.13
C GLN A 302 30.02 0.99 17.97
N ILE A 303 29.45 0.77 16.78
CA ILE A 303 30.24 0.45 15.57
C ILE A 303 31.20 1.59 15.23
N ARG A 304 30.74 2.85 15.35
CA ARG A 304 31.58 4.03 15.10
C ARG A 304 32.76 4.14 16.07
N SER A 305 32.59 3.73 17.33
CA SER A 305 33.68 3.74 18.31
C SER A 305 34.66 2.58 18.13
N ASP A 306 34.24 1.48 17.50
CA ASP A 306 35.08 0.31 17.28
C ASP A 306 35.92 0.45 15.98
N GLU A 307 35.54 1.36 15.06
CA GLU A 307 36.26 1.70 13.82
C GLU A 307 37.26 2.87 13.97
N GLU A 308 37.22 3.62 15.08
CA GLU A 308 38.16 4.71 15.43
C GLU A 308 39.31 4.21 16.32
#